data_AF-A0A930X797-F1
#
_entry.id   AF-A0A930X797-F1
#
_cell.length_a   1.000
_cell.length_b   1.000
_cell.length_c   1.000
_cell.angle_alpha   90.00
_cell.angle_beta   90.00
_cell.angle_gamma   90.00
#
_symmetry.space_group_name_H-M   'P 1'
#
loop_
_entity.id
_entity.type
_entity.pdbx_description
1 polymer ?
#
loop_
_entity_poly.entity_id
_entity_poly.type
_entity_poly.pdbx_seq_one_letter_code
_entity_poly.pdbx_strand_id
1 'polypeptide(L)'
;MNTLMNSCLLSLLLQLSGPGLSPLREQLLATHPGLPQHNHSLVQEMKALEAHTSAPPESALSFDPHGFGHLQLGTRSWQAGHFSTPTLAELKARLPRPAEPGALRFSVLRGQDPLTDIGALQAHSRSGTLFQVASQFNGLEAPGPQLVRVADYFQDPTQGPRAAISAFAGVLLRHYAAPAPDGSHFRQSATQQLNFLADALPDAIGQVEQGYLTARQIPAPQAAAQALEAHFDQIRIGLHANIEVGLGYNWLGRVPEGKVIHQVLTSTLAAGAYSPDIDSAAPEWQAVMRPLLRAAYLGTLLGALSLDAEQVVLTPIGGGVFGNPHPLIWKSLLWALDQAQAYVPPNKSLTVVLNARDFGQGLAEATFETATAQHQGNVRWLP
;
A
#
# COMPACT_ATOMS: atom_id res chain seq x y z
N MET A 1 -10.92 28.38 -27.06
CA MET A 1 -11.30 28.41 -25.62
C MET A 1 -10.29 27.71 -24.70
N ASN A 2 -9.60 26.64 -25.12
CA ASN A 2 -8.59 25.95 -24.29
C ASN A 2 -7.27 26.70 -24.03
N THR A 3 -6.88 27.67 -24.87
CA THR A 3 -5.60 28.39 -24.73
C THR A 3 -5.66 29.58 -23.77
N LEU A 4 -6.82 30.21 -23.63
CA LEU A 4 -7.04 31.36 -22.72
C LEU A 4 -7.32 30.94 -21.27
N MET A 5 -7.87 29.74 -21.05
CA MET A 5 -8.02 29.15 -19.70
C MET A 5 -6.67 28.72 -19.11
N ASN A 6 -5.72 28.29 -19.95
CA ASN A 6 -4.37 27.90 -19.51
C ASN A 6 -3.52 29.08 -19.01
N SER A 7 -3.67 30.28 -19.55
CA SER A 7 -2.88 31.45 -19.10
C SER A 7 -3.38 32.00 -17.77
N CYS A 8 -4.70 32.01 -17.53
CA CYS A 8 -5.27 32.49 -16.27
C CYS A 8 -4.91 31.59 -15.08
N LEU A 9 -4.94 30.26 -15.25
CA LEU A 9 -4.60 29.31 -14.17
C LEU A 9 -3.11 29.36 -13.81
N LEU A 10 -2.23 29.47 -14.82
CA LEU A 10 -0.79 29.63 -14.62
C LEU A 10 -0.47 30.96 -13.91
N SER A 11 -1.15 32.04 -14.26
CA SER A 11 -1.04 33.35 -13.57
C SER A 11 -1.52 33.26 -12.11
N LEU A 12 -2.60 32.51 -11.84
CA LEU A 12 -3.13 32.28 -10.50
C LEU A 12 -2.16 31.43 -9.63
N LEU A 13 -1.57 30.37 -10.21
CA LEU A 13 -0.54 29.55 -9.59
C LEU A 13 0.73 30.37 -9.28
N LEU A 14 1.10 31.31 -10.15
CA LEU A 14 2.24 32.20 -9.93
C LEU A 14 1.99 33.22 -8.81
N GLN A 15 0.73 33.60 -8.56
CA GLN A 15 0.31 34.56 -7.52
C GLN A 15 0.18 33.95 -6.12
N LEU A 16 0.07 32.62 -5.99
CA LEU A 16 0.08 31.92 -4.70
C LEU A 16 1.48 31.99 -4.07
N SER A 17 1.71 33.02 -3.26
CA SER A 17 2.97 33.26 -2.55
C SER A 17 2.73 33.23 -1.05
N GLY A 18 3.34 32.26 -0.39
CA GLY A 18 3.29 32.05 1.06
C GLY A 18 4.00 30.75 1.45
N PRO A 19 4.69 30.70 2.60
CA PRO A 19 5.53 29.56 2.99
C PRO A 19 4.76 28.23 3.13
N GLY A 20 3.44 28.25 3.29
CA GLY A 20 2.58 27.06 3.33
C GLY A 20 2.01 26.59 1.98
N LEU A 21 2.17 27.37 0.90
CA LEU A 21 1.55 27.11 -0.41
C LEU A 21 2.55 26.59 -1.46
N SER A 22 3.85 26.57 -1.16
CA SER A 22 4.91 26.08 -2.05
C SER A 22 4.74 24.60 -2.46
N PRO A 23 4.44 23.66 -1.53
CA PRO A 23 4.30 22.24 -1.90
C PRO A 23 3.12 21.98 -2.83
N LEU A 24 1.95 22.58 -2.54
CA LEU A 24 0.74 22.45 -3.34
C LEU A 24 0.91 23.07 -4.73
N ARG A 25 1.59 24.22 -4.81
CA ARG A 25 1.94 24.89 -6.07
C ARG A 25 2.94 24.08 -6.89
N GLU A 26 3.99 23.55 -6.26
CA GLU A 26 4.96 22.66 -6.94
C GLU A 26 4.28 21.37 -7.44
N GLN A 27 3.35 20.82 -6.66
CA GLN A 27 2.58 19.64 -7.02
C GLN A 27 1.64 19.93 -8.20
N LEU A 28 0.88 21.03 -8.17
CA LEU A 28 0.02 21.46 -9.28
C LEU A 28 0.80 21.75 -10.56
N LEU A 29 2.00 22.33 -10.45
CA LEU A 29 2.92 22.54 -11.57
C LEU A 29 3.49 21.20 -12.09
N ALA A 30 3.84 20.25 -11.21
CA ALA A 30 4.33 18.93 -11.61
C ALA A 30 3.26 18.03 -12.25
N THR A 31 1.97 18.30 -11.98
CA THR A 31 0.83 17.55 -12.52
C THR A 31 0.24 18.16 -13.79
N HIS A 32 0.74 19.31 -14.24
CA HIS A 32 0.20 20.01 -15.40
C HIS A 32 0.68 19.36 -16.72
N PRO A 33 -0.23 18.91 -17.61
CA PRO A 33 0.11 18.16 -18.82
C PRO A 33 0.85 18.96 -19.91
N GLY A 34 1.14 20.24 -19.67
CA GLY A 34 1.89 21.12 -20.58
C GLY A 34 3.29 21.52 -20.09
N LEU A 35 3.73 21.01 -18.93
CA LEU A 35 5.07 21.22 -18.39
C LEU A 35 5.98 20.02 -18.70
N PRO A 36 7.31 20.18 -18.80
CA PRO A 36 8.22 19.11 -19.19
C PRO A 36 8.01 17.87 -18.32
N GLN A 37 7.75 16.72 -18.95
CA GLN A 37 7.68 15.43 -18.27
C GLN A 37 9.09 15.12 -17.75
N HIS A 38 9.32 15.40 -16.47
CA HIS A 38 10.54 14.98 -15.80
C HIS A 38 10.52 13.43 -15.71
N ASN A 39 11.68 12.77 -15.80
CA ASN A 39 11.86 11.36 -15.43
C ASN A 39 11.54 10.24 -16.45
N HIS A 40 11.34 10.50 -17.76
CA HIS A 40 11.31 9.39 -18.74
C HIS A 40 12.61 8.56 -18.72
N SER A 41 13.75 9.22 -18.50
CA SER A 41 15.05 8.56 -18.31
C SER A 41 15.06 7.66 -17.08
N LEU A 42 14.35 8.02 -16.00
CA LEU A 42 14.31 7.26 -14.76
C LEU A 42 13.46 5.99 -14.90
N VAL A 43 12.41 6.02 -15.73
CA VAL A 43 11.66 4.81 -16.10
C VAL A 43 12.55 3.83 -16.86
N GLN A 44 13.36 4.32 -17.83
CA GLN A 44 14.30 3.46 -18.54
C GLN A 44 15.44 2.97 -17.63
N GLU A 45 15.91 3.83 -16.72
CA GLU A 45 16.90 3.48 -15.70
C GLU A 45 16.38 2.40 -14.76
N MET A 46 15.13 2.47 -14.31
CA MET A 46 14.48 1.43 -13.50
C MET A 46 14.40 0.09 -14.25
N LYS A 47 14.10 0.10 -15.55
CA LYS A 47 14.10 -1.12 -16.38
C LYS A 47 15.50 -1.72 -16.53
N ALA A 48 16.52 -0.87 -16.69
CA ALA A 48 17.91 -1.29 -16.74
C ALA A 48 18.38 -1.84 -15.37
N LEU A 49 17.98 -1.19 -14.28
CA LEU A 49 18.21 -1.62 -12.91
C LEU A 49 17.62 -3.00 -12.65
N GLU A 50 16.38 -3.25 -13.06
CA GLU A 50 15.78 -4.57 -12.91
C GLU A 50 16.56 -5.64 -13.67
N ALA A 51 16.95 -5.35 -14.93
CA ALA A 51 17.76 -6.26 -15.72
C ALA A 51 19.09 -6.59 -15.02
N HIS A 52 19.76 -5.57 -14.46
CA HIS A 52 21.00 -5.75 -13.70
C HIS A 52 20.79 -6.54 -12.39
N THR A 53 19.74 -6.21 -11.63
CA THR A 53 19.36 -6.90 -10.39
C THR A 53 19.01 -8.38 -10.63
N SER A 54 18.46 -8.69 -11.81
CA SER A 54 18.05 -10.04 -12.18
C SER A 54 19.19 -10.95 -12.67
N ALA A 55 20.37 -10.39 -12.94
CA ALA A 55 21.49 -11.09 -13.57
C ALA A 55 22.55 -11.52 -12.53
N PRO A 56 22.85 -12.83 -12.37
CA PRO A 56 23.97 -13.28 -11.56
C PRO A 56 25.33 -13.02 -12.26
N PRO A 57 26.44 -12.83 -11.53
CA PRO A 57 26.59 -12.94 -10.07
C PRO A 57 26.48 -11.60 -9.30
N GLU A 58 26.51 -10.46 -10.00
CA GLU A 58 26.53 -9.13 -9.38
C GLU A 58 25.10 -8.59 -9.24
N SER A 59 24.47 -8.89 -8.10
CA SER A 59 23.20 -8.23 -7.74
C SER A 59 23.46 -6.74 -7.53
N ALA A 60 22.61 -5.90 -8.12
CA ALA A 60 22.56 -4.47 -7.83
C ALA A 60 22.16 -4.16 -6.39
N LEU A 61 21.65 -5.14 -5.63
CA LEU A 61 21.24 -5.02 -4.25
C LEU A 61 22.34 -5.45 -3.28
N SER A 62 22.65 -4.56 -2.34
CA SER A 62 23.52 -4.81 -1.18
C SER A 62 22.75 -4.51 0.10
N PHE A 63 23.23 -5.03 1.24
CA PHE A 63 22.60 -4.83 2.54
C PHE A 63 23.64 -4.35 3.55
N ASP A 64 23.26 -3.39 4.38
CA ASP A 64 24.08 -2.95 5.52
C ASP A 64 24.00 -3.95 6.69
N PRO A 65 24.82 -3.79 7.75
CA PRO A 65 24.79 -4.67 8.93
C PRO A 65 23.46 -4.69 9.70
N HIS A 66 22.57 -3.74 9.44
CA HIS A 66 21.25 -3.64 10.05
C HIS A 66 20.15 -4.19 9.14
N GLY A 67 20.51 -4.72 7.95
CA GLY A 67 19.59 -5.31 6.99
C GLY A 67 18.89 -4.29 6.08
N PHE A 68 19.33 -3.04 6.04
CA PHE A 68 18.81 -2.06 5.09
C PHE A 68 19.44 -2.28 3.71
N GLY A 69 18.59 -2.46 2.71
CA GLY A 69 18.98 -2.66 1.33
C GLY A 69 19.33 -1.35 0.61
N HIS A 70 20.34 -1.41 -0.24
CA HIS A 70 20.74 -0.35 -1.16
C HIS A 70 20.82 -0.91 -2.57
N LEU A 71 20.19 -0.22 -3.52
CA LEU A 71 20.22 -0.55 -4.94
C LEU A 71 21.22 0.35 -5.65
N GLN A 72 22.16 -0.21 -6.42
CA GLN A 72 23.21 0.55 -7.10
C GLN A 72 23.25 0.27 -8.61
N LEU A 73 23.42 1.33 -9.40
CA LEU A 73 23.74 1.23 -10.83
C LEU A 73 24.75 2.30 -11.22
N GLY A 74 25.97 1.87 -11.53
CA GLY A 74 27.10 2.78 -11.76
C GLY A 74 27.36 3.66 -10.54
N THR A 75 27.27 4.98 -10.71
CA THR A 75 27.49 5.96 -9.63
C THR A 75 26.21 6.33 -8.86
N ARG A 76 25.04 5.83 -9.28
CA ARG A 76 23.77 6.11 -8.62
C ARG A 76 23.41 5.03 -7.62
N SER A 77 22.76 5.44 -6.54
CA SER A 77 22.30 4.57 -5.46
C SER A 77 20.91 5.03 -5.00
N TRP A 78 20.06 4.06 -4.65
CA TRP A 78 18.75 4.29 -4.07
C TRP A 78 18.60 3.50 -2.78
N GLN A 79 17.97 4.09 -1.76
CA GLN A 79 17.64 3.36 -0.53
C GLN A 79 16.48 2.40 -0.80
N ALA A 80 16.77 1.10 -0.81
CA ALA A 80 15.76 0.05 -0.97
C ALA A 80 15.08 -0.31 0.35
N GLY A 81 15.60 0.15 1.49
CA GLY A 81 14.96 0.02 2.80
C GLY A 81 15.09 -1.37 3.42
N HIS A 82 14.39 -1.61 4.53
CA HIS A 82 14.37 -2.90 5.22
C HIS A 82 12.99 -3.55 5.11
N PHE A 83 12.93 -4.76 4.55
CA PHE A 83 11.69 -5.50 4.33
C PHE A 83 11.57 -6.69 5.30
N SER A 84 10.39 -6.86 5.89
CA SER A 84 10.08 -7.98 6.80
C SER A 84 8.62 -8.40 6.66
N THR A 85 8.27 -9.59 7.18
CA THR A 85 6.92 -10.17 7.06
C THR A 85 6.29 -10.53 8.42
N PRO A 86 6.17 -9.55 9.35
CA PRO A 86 5.71 -9.86 10.70
C PRO A 86 4.24 -10.32 10.71
N THR A 87 3.92 -11.22 11.64
CA THR A 87 2.53 -11.55 11.99
C THR A 87 1.88 -10.42 12.77
N LEU A 88 0.54 -10.39 12.82
CA LEU A 88 -0.17 -9.48 13.71
C LEU A 88 0.19 -9.71 15.18
N ALA A 89 0.41 -10.96 15.60
CA ALA A 89 0.88 -11.30 16.95
C ALA A 89 2.23 -10.64 17.26
N GLU A 90 3.20 -10.75 16.35
CA GLU A 90 4.52 -10.15 16.51
C GLU A 90 4.45 -8.62 16.57
N LEU A 91 3.61 -7.98 15.75
CA LEU A 91 3.41 -6.53 15.81
C LEU A 91 2.79 -6.10 17.14
N LYS A 92 1.75 -6.80 17.62
CA LYS A 92 1.13 -6.53 18.93
C LYS A 92 2.13 -6.70 20.07
N ALA A 93 2.99 -7.72 20.01
CA ALA A 93 3.99 -7.98 21.04
C ALA A 93 5.09 -6.91 21.10
N ARG A 94 5.41 -6.25 19.97
CA ARG A 94 6.37 -5.13 19.91
C ARG A 94 5.81 -3.83 20.50
N LEU A 95 4.48 -3.71 20.58
CA LEU A 95 3.81 -2.48 20.94
C LEU A 95 3.30 -2.51 22.39
N PRO A 96 3.63 -1.49 23.20
CA PRO A 96 3.03 -1.38 24.52
C PRO A 96 1.54 -1.08 24.39
N ARG A 97 0.75 -1.56 25.36
CA ARG A 97 -0.66 -1.20 25.50
C ARG A 97 -0.82 -0.27 26.71
N PRO A 98 -0.78 1.07 26.51
CA PRO A 98 -0.90 2.01 27.62
C PRO A 98 -2.29 1.96 28.28
N ALA A 99 -2.34 2.30 29.57
CA ALA A 99 -3.60 2.44 30.30
C ALA A 99 -4.45 3.60 29.76
N GLU A 100 -3.79 4.70 29.38
CA GLU A 100 -4.39 5.88 28.76
C GLU A 100 -3.73 6.09 27.38
N PRO A 101 -4.33 5.56 26.29
CA PRO A 101 -3.78 5.71 24.97
C PRO A 101 -3.76 7.16 24.48
N GLY A 102 -2.82 7.47 23.57
CA GLY A 102 -2.79 8.74 22.86
C GLY A 102 -3.97 8.91 21.88
N ALA A 103 -3.88 9.84 20.93
CA ALA A 103 -5.00 10.11 20.02
C ALA A 103 -4.82 9.45 18.64
N LEU A 104 -5.84 8.77 18.13
CA LEU A 104 -5.93 8.43 16.71
C LEU A 104 -6.88 9.42 16.02
N ARG A 105 -6.41 10.08 14.96
CA ARG A 105 -7.24 11.00 14.15
C ARG A 105 -7.45 10.41 12.79
N PHE A 106 -8.71 10.27 12.38
CA PHE A 106 -9.05 9.69 11.10
C PHE A 106 -9.66 10.74 10.16
N SER A 107 -9.19 10.75 8.91
CA SER A 107 -9.71 11.62 7.84
C SER A 107 -9.89 10.84 6.55
N VAL A 108 -10.82 11.29 5.71
CA VAL A 108 -11.05 10.72 4.38
C VAL A 108 -10.72 11.79 3.34
N LEU A 109 -9.75 11.53 2.48
CA LEU A 109 -9.37 12.35 1.33
C LEU A 109 -10.15 11.89 0.10
N ARG A 110 -10.88 12.79 -0.54
CA ARG A 110 -11.76 12.48 -1.69
C ARG A 110 -11.25 13.13 -2.97
N GLY A 111 -11.92 12.79 -4.08
CA GLY A 111 -11.65 13.36 -5.40
C GLY A 111 -10.68 12.53 -6.25
N GLN A 112 -10.82 12.66 -7.57
CA GLN A 112 -9.91 12.07 -8.56
C GLN A 112 -9.05 13.16 -9.20
N ASP A 113 -8.30 13.86 -8.35
CA ASP A 113 -7.38 14.91 -8.77
C ASP A 113 -5.93 14.38 -8.80
N PRO A 114 -5.02 14.84 -9.67
CA PRO A 114 -3.60 14.46 -9.61
C PRO A 114 -2.96 14.49 -8.22
N LEU A 115 -3.44 15.35 -7.31
CA LEU A 115 -2.99 15.43 -5.91
C LEU A 115 -3.34 14.19 -5.06
N THR A 116 -4.35 13.42 -5.46
CA THR A 116 -4.83 12.20 -4.78
C THR A 116 -4.27 10.91 -5.40
N ASP A 117 -3.46 11.01 -6.47
CA ASP A 117 -2.70 9.88 -7.00
C ASP A 117 -1.69 9.38 -5.96
N ILE A 118 -1.58 8.06 -5.82
CA ILE A 118 -0.75 7.46 -4.78
C ILE A 118 0.75 7.74 -4.96
N GLY A 119 1.23 7.90 -6.19
CA GLY A 119 2.61 8.31 -6.47
C GLY A 119 2.85 9.76 -6.09
N ALA A 120 1.88 10.64 -6.35
CA ALA A 120 1.93 12.02 -5.90
C ALA A 120 1.95 12.14 -4.36
N LEU A 121 1.08 11.38 -3.68
CA LEU A 121 1.03 11.36 -2.21
C LEU A 121 2.36 10.86 -1.61
N GLN A 122 2.94 9.79 -2.15
CA GLN A 122 4.23 9.28 -1.70
C GLN A 122 5.36 10.30 -1.89
N ALA A 123 5.40 10.96 -3.05
CA ALA A 123 6.41 11.98 -3.35
C ALA A 123 6.33 13.22 -2.43
N HIS A 124 5.12 13.63 -2.04
CA HIS A 124 4.91 14.93 -1.38
C HIS A 124 4.45 14.85 0.09
N SER A 125 4.24 13.65 0.63
CA SER A 125 3.99 13.45 2.05
C SER A 125 5.20 13.81 2.93
N ARG A 126 5.01 13.82 4.25
CA ARG A 126 6.13 13.93 5.19
C ARG A 126 7.02 12.70 5.08
N SER A 127 8.33 12.87 5.21
CA SER A 127 9.22 11.71 5.27
C SER A 127 8.87 10.85 6.49
N GLY A 128 8.93 9.53 6.33
CA GLY A 128 8.45 8.59 7.34
C GLY A 128 6.92 8.41 7.38
N THR A 129 6.17 8.95 6.41
CA THR A 129 4.76 8.58 6.22
C THR A 129 4.66 7.12 5.78
N LEU A 130 3.72 6.37 6.34
CA LEU A 130 3.46 4.99 5.98
C LEU A 130 2.29 4.89 4.99
N PHE A 131 2.48 4.14 3.92
CA PHE A 131 1.46 3.91 2.88
C PHE A 131 1.00 2.45 2.87
N GLN A 132 -0.32 2.24 2.92
CA GLN A 132 -0.90 0.95 2.61
C GLN A 132 -0.86 0.72 1.10
N VAL A 133 -0.23 -0.35 0.67
CA VAL A 133 -0.10 -0.76 -0.73
C VAL A 133 -1.02 -1.94 -0.99
N ALA A 134 -1.86 -1.81 -2.01
CA ALA A 134 -2.62 -2.92 -2.53
C ALA A 134 -1.68 -3.91 -3.24
N SER A 135 -1.42 -5.02 -2.57
CA SER A 135 -0.45 -6.02 -2.96
C SER A 135 -1.10 -7.41 -3.02
N GLN A 136 -0.30 -8.40 -3.37
CA GLN A 136 -0.64 -9.82 -3.26
C GLN A 136 -0.07 -10.43 -1.97
N PHE A 137 -0.47 -11.66 -1.63
CA PHE A 137 0.00 -12.33 -0.41
C PHE A 137 1.48 -12.76 -0.46
N ASN A 138 2.16 -12.56 -1.60
CA ASN A 138 3.61 -12.69 -1.74
C ASN A 138 4.35 -11.34 -1.62
N GLY A 139 3.61 -10.25 -1.35
CA GLY A 139 4.17 -8.91 -1.26
C GLY A 139 4.68 -8.38 -2.60
N LEU A 140 4.01 -8.70 -3.71
CA LEU A 140 4.25 -8.17 -5.05
C LEU A 140 2.96 -7.60 -5.66
N GLU A 141 3.06 -6.88 -6.78
CA GLU A 141 1.95 -6.17 -7.43
C GLU A 141 1.82 -6.56 -8.91
N ALA A 142 2.00 -7.85 -9.21
CA ALA A 142 1.87 -8.36 -10.57
C ALA A 142 0.44 -8.13 -11.11
N PRO A 143 0.26 -7.77 -12.39
CA PRO A 143 -1.03 -7.46 -13.00
C PRO A 143 -1.79 -8.73 -13.44
N GLY A 144 -1.84 -9.76 -12.59
CA GLY A 144 -2.46 -11.05 -12.86
C GLY A 144 -1.85 -12.19 -12.03
N PRO A 145 -2.46 -13.40 -12.03
CA PRO A 145 -2.06 -14.54 -11.20
C PRO A 145 -0.79 -15.25 -11.73
N GLN A 146 0.19 -14.46 -12.14
CA GLN A 146 1.49 -14.89 -12.64
C GLN A 146 2.54 -13.89 -12.18
N LEU A 147 3.68 -14.40 -11.74
CA LEU A 147 4.82 -13.57 -11.41
C LEU A 147 5.43 -13.02 -12.71
N VAL A 148 5.45 -11.69 -12.85
CA VAL A 148 6.04 -10.96 -13.98
C VAL A 148 7.13 -10.02 -13.49
N ARG A 149 7.88 -9.42 -14.41
CA ARG A 149 8.89 -8.42 -14.05
C ARG A 149 8.22 -7.15 -13.52
N VAL A 150 8.88 -6.47 -12.60
CA VAL A 150 8.48 -5.16 -12.08
C VAL A 150 8.36 -4.12 -13.21
N ALA A 151 9.20 -4.19 -14.26
CA ALA A 151 9.07 -3.34 -15.44
C ALA A 151 7.72 -3.50 -16.16
N ASP A 152 7.06 -4.64 -16.02
CA ASP A 152 5.76 -4.90 -16.64
C ASP A 152 4.61 -4.27 -15.81
N TYR A 153 4.87 -3.83 -14.57
CA TYR A 153 3.89 -3.16 -13.70
C TYR A 153 3.48 -1.79 -14.27
N PHE A 154 4.31 -1.16 -15.12
CA PHE A 154 3.97 0.08 -15.83
C PHE A 154 2.81 -0.08 -16.82
N GLN A 155 2.38 -1.31 -17.11
CA GLN A 155 1.22 -1.57 -17.97
C GLN A 155 -0.09 -1.58 -17.18
N ASP A 156 -0.01 -1.59 -15.85
CA ASP A 156 -1.17 -1.63 -14.96
C ASP A 156 -1.30 -0.28 -14.23
N PRO A 157 -2.34 0.51 -14.58
CA PRO A 157 -2.56 1.81 -13.97
C PRO A 157 -3.28 1.72 -12.61
N THR A 158 -3.52 0.54 -12.04
CA THR A 158 -4.15 0.40 -10.72
C THR A 158 -3.23 0.92 -9.62
N GLN A 159 -3.82 1.16 -8.45
CA GLN A 159 -3.11 1.77 -7.33
C GLN A 159 -1.90 0.96 -6.86
N GLY A 160 -2.00 -0.37 -6.78
CA GLY A 160 -0.92 -1.24 -6.28
C GLY A 160 0.38 -1.06 -7.04
N PRO A 161 0.40 -1.35 -8.36
CA PRO A 161 1.52 -1.10 -9.26
C PRO A 161 2.05 0.34 -9.20
N ARG A 162 1.16 1.34 -9.18
CA ARG A 162 1.56 2.76 -9.04
C ARG A 162 2.30 3.01 -7.73
N ALA A 163 1.82 2.45 -6.64
CA ALA A 163 2.41 2.65 -5.33
C ALA A 163 3.78 1.96 -5.22
N ALA A 164 3.89 0.73 -5.73
CA ALA A 164 5.13 -0.04 -5.76
C ALA A 164 6.22 0.62 -6.62
N ILE A 165 5.88 1.04 -7.83
CA ILE A 165 6.81 1.71 -8.77
C ILE A 165 7.28 3.07 -8.22
N SER A 166 6.43 3.79 -7.48
CA SER A 166 6.80 5.06 -6.86
C SER A 166 8.06 4.92 -6.00
N ALA A 167 8.20 3.80 -5.30
CA ALA A 167 9.35 3.42 -4.50
C ALA A 167 10.04 2.17 -5.09
N PHE A 168 10.42 2.23 -6.37
CA PHE A 168 10.81 1.07 -7.17
C PHE A 168 11.95 0.23 -6.57
N ALA A 169 12.89 0.84 -5.83
CA ALA A 169 13.99 0.12 -5.21
C ALA A 169 13.48 -0.91 -4.19
N GLY A 170 12.40 -0.57 -3.47
CA GLY A 170 11.77 -1.47 -2.52
C GLY A 170 11.10 -2.68 -3.19
N VAL A 171 10.35 -2.48 -4.28
CA VAL A 171 9.73 -3.62 -5.00
C VAL A 171 10.78 -4.52 -5.67
N LEU A 172 11.89 -3.96 -6.17
CA LEU A 172 13.00 -4.77 -6.67
C LEU A 172 13.63 -5.62 -5.56
N LEU A 173 13.82 -5.07 -4.35
CA LEU A 173 14.26 -5.85 -3.20
C LEU A 173 13.27 -6.97 -2.88
N ARG A 174 11.97 -6.66 -2.77
CA ARG A 174 10.92 -7.67 -2.48
C ARG A 174 10.86 -8.78 -3.52
N HIS A 175 11.16 -8.49 -4.79
CA HIS A 175 11.12 -9.47 -5.86
C HIS A 175 12.43 -10.27 -5.96
N TYR A 176 13.59 -9.62 -5.91
CA TYR A 176 14.87 -10.24 -6.24
C TYR A 176 15.72 -10.63 -5.03
N ALA A 177 15.39 -10.13 -3.84
CA ALA A 177 16.08 -10.41 -2.58
C ALA A 177 15.08 -10.43 -1.40
N ALA A 178 14.01 -11.21 -1.53
CA ALA A 178 13.05 -11.45 -0.46
C ALA A 178 13.71 -12.15 0.73
N PRO A 179 13.39 -11.80 1.98
CA PRO A 179 13.97 -12.43 3.15
C PRO A 179 13.48 -13.88 3.30
N ALA A 180 14.42 -14.80 3.55
CA ALA A 180 14.15 -16.17 3.94
C ALA A 180 14.14 -16.31 5.48
N PRO A 181 13.48 -17.34 6.04
CA PRO A 181 13.45 -17.58 7.49
C PRO A 181 14.83 -17.80 8.13
N ASP A 182 15.82 -18.26 7.36
CA ASP A 182 17.20 -18.48 7.83
C ASP A 182 18.07 -17.20 7.79
N GLY A 183 17.49 -16.06 7.44
CA GLY A 183 18.18 -14.77 7.32
C GLY A 183 18.89 -14.56 5.98
N SER A 184 18.85 -15.54 5.07
CA SER A 184 19.29 -15.36 3.69
C SER A 184 18.25 -14.60 2.87
N HIS A 185 18.60 -14.28 1.62
CA HIS A 185 17.68 -13.66 0.68
C HIS A 185 17.50 -14.55 -0.55
N PHE A 186 16.30 -14.57 -1.10
CA PHE A 186 15.97 -15.34 -2.30
C PHE A 186 15.19 -14.50 -3.31
N ARG A 187 15.31 -14.88 -4.58
CA ARG A 187 14.48 -14.31 -5.65
C ARG A 187 13.14 -15.03 -5.67
N GLN A 188 12.05 -14.27 -5.59
CA GLN A 188 10.71 -14.82 -5.78
C GLN A 188 10.54 -15.33 -7.22
N SER A 189 9.98 -16.53 -7.37
CA SER A 189 9.79 -17.23 -8.64
C SER A 189 8.51 -18.05 -8.60
N ALA A 190 8.11 -18.66 -9.72
CA ALA A 190 6.90 -19.47 -9.75
C ALA A 190 6.88 -20.61 -8.71
N THR A 191 8.03 -21.11 -8.28
CA THR A 191 8.18 -22.25 -7.35
C THR A 191 8.62 -21.87 -5.94
N GLN A 192 8.99 -20.62 -5.69
CA GLN A 192 9.43 -20.16 -4.37
C GLN A 192 9.01 -18.69 -4.17
N GLN A 193 8.09 -18.45 -3.23
CA GLN A 193 7.51 -17.13 -2.97
C GLN A 193 7.25 -16.98 -1.48
N LEU A 194 7.12 -15.73 -1.05
CA LEU A 194 6.51 -15.41 0.23
C LEU A 194 5.03 -15.79 0.20
N ASN A 195 4.48 -16.18 1.35
CA ASN A 195 3.06 -16.40 1.53
C ASN A 195 2.64 -15.88 2.90
N PHE A 196 1.93 -14.75 2.91
CA PHE A 196 1.49 -14.09 4.12
C PHE A 196 0.36 -14.82 4.86
N LEU A 197 -0.21 -15.88 4.27
CA LEU A 197 -1.23 -16.73 4.87
C LEU A 197 -0.72 -18.12 5.26
N ALA A 198 0.58 -18.42 5.07
CA ALA A 198 1.13 -19.77 5.31
C ALA A 198 0.79 -20.33 6.71
N ASP A 199 0.78 -19.46 7.73
CA ASP A 199 0.52 -19.84 9.12
C ASP A 199 -0.96 -19.64 9.55
N ALA A 200 -1.80 -19.08 8.67
CA ALA A 200 -3.18 -18.70 8.96
C ALA A 200 -4.23 -19.46 8.15
N LEU A 201 -3.87 -19.94 6.96
CA LEU A 201 -4.74 -20.70 6.07
C LEU A 201 -4.03 -22.00 5.66
N PRO A 202 -4.35 -23.14 6.29
CA PRO A 202 -3.76 -24.42 5.93
C PRO A 202 -4.04 -24.80 4.47
N ASP A 203 -3.05 -25.36 3.77
CA ASP A 203 -3.13 -25.72 2.35
C ASP A 203 -4.31 -26.64 1.98
N ALA A 204 -4.79 -27.46 2.92
CA ALA A 204 -5.95 -28.33 2.71
C ALA A 204 -7.29 -27.56 2.69
N ILE A 205 -7.32 -26.34 3.23
CA ILE A 205 -8.50 -25.47 3.35
C ILE A 205 -8.47 -24.38 2.28
N GLY A 206 -7.29 -23.85 1.96
CA GLY A 206 -7.09 -23.05 0.78
C GLY A 206 -5.64 -22.67 0.55
N GLN A 207 -5.30 -22.27 -0.67
CA GLN A 207 -3.93 -22.04 -1.10
C GLN A 207 -3.76 -20.69 -1.79
N VAL A 208 -2.65 -20.02 -1.49
CA VAL A 208 -2.21 -18.84 -2.23
C VAL A 208 -1.39 -19.32 -3.42
N GLU A 209 -1.84 -19.01 -4.63
CA GLU A 209 -1.14 -19.36 -5.87
C GLU A 209 -0.63 -18.09 -6.55
N GLN A 210 0.70 -18.01 -6.78
CA GLN A 210 1.34 -16.84 -7.39
C GLN A 210 0.98 -15.51 -6.69
N GLY A 211 0.78 -15.55 -5.37
CA GLY A 211 0.38 -14.41 -4.55
C GLY A 211 -1.14 -14.18 -4.45
N TYR A 212 -1.96 -14.85 -5.25
CA TYR A 212 -3.41 -14.68 -5.26
C TYR A 212 -4.12 -15.74 -4.43
N LEU A 213 -5.14 -15.31 -3.68
CA LEU A 213 -6.16 -16.17 -3.12
C LEU A 213 -7.47 -15.84 -3.83
N THR A 214 -8.00 -16.77 -4.63
CA THR A 214 -9.28 -16.65 -5.34
C THR A 214 -10.27 -17.68 -4.80
N ALA A 215 -11.52 -17.61 -5.22
CA ALA A 215 -12.54 -18.58 -4.83
C ALA A 215 -12.18 -20.02 -5.26
N ARG A 216 -11.47 -20.18 -6.38
CA ARG A 216 -11.07 -21.50 -6.88
C ARG A 216 -10.17 -22.25 -5.90
N GLN A 217 -9.31 -21.53 -5.17
CA GLN A 217 -8.43 -22.14 -4.17
C GLN A 217 -9.11 -22.34 -2.82
N ILE A 218 -10.40 -22.03 -2.67
CA ILE A 218 -11.15 -22.20 -1.42
C ILE A 218 -12.34 -23.14 -1.67
N PRO A 219 -12.15 -24.46 -1.56
CA PRO A 219 -13.23 -25.42 -1.80
C PRO A 219 -14.36 -25.36 -0.77
N ALA A 220 -14.07 -24.87 0.45
CA ALA A 220 -15.03 -24.76 1.55
C ALA A 220 -14.91 -23.38 2.25
N PRO A 221 -15.65 -22.35 1.77
CA PRO A 221 -15.49 -20.97 2.27
C PRO A 221 -15.77 -20.82 3.77
N GLN A 222 -16.70 -21.60 4.32
CA GLN A 222 -16.98 -21.57 5.77
C GLN A 222 -15.79 -22.10 6.59
N ALA A 223 -15.14 -23.17 6.13
CA ALA A 223 -13.96 -23.71 6.80
C ALA A 223 -12.76 -22.74 6.69
N ALA A 224 -12.58 -22.11 5.53
CA ALA A 224 -11.56 -21.07 5.35
C ALA A 224 -11.80 -19.86 6.26
N ALA A 225 -13.05 -19.38 6.36
CA ALA A 225 -13.40 -18.30 7.27
C ALA A 225 -13.10 -18.65 8.73
N GLN A 226 -13.44 -19.87 9.16
CA GLN A 226 -13.13 -20.36 10.52
C GLN A 226 -11.62 -20.42 10.78
N ALA A 227 -10.83 -20.95 9.83
CA ALA A 227 -9.38 -21.01 9.95
C ALA A 227 -8.77 -19.61 10.06
N LEU A 228 -9.17 -18.69 9.18
CA LEU A 228 -8.69 -17.31 9.19
C LEU A 228 -9.08 -16.54 10.46
N GLU A 229 -10.25 -16.79 11.04
CA GLU A 229 -10.63 -16.21 12.34
C GLU A 229 -9.83 -16.84 13.50
N ALA A 230 -9.68 -18.17 13.50
CA ALA A 230 -8.95 -18.89 14.55
C ALA A 230 -7.44 -18.55 14.57
N HIS A 231 -6.87 -18.34 13.39
CA HIS A 231 -5.45 -18.02 13.20
C HIS A 231 -5.24 -16.56 12.77
N PHE A 232 -6.19 -15.68 13.08
CA PHE A 232 -6.16 -14.27 12.67
C PHE A 232 -4.84 -13.59 13.02
N ASP A 233 -4.32 -13.85 14.22
CA ASP A 233 -3.09 -13.24 14.70
C ASP A 233 -1.81 -13.79 14.03
N GLN A 234 -1.92 -14.87 13.25
CA GLN A 234 -0.84 -15.44 12.44
C GLN A 234 -0.81 -14.89 11.01
N ILE A 235 -1.83 -14.11 10.60
CA ILE A 235 -1.80 -13.43 9.30
C ILE A 235 -0.63 -12.45 9.28
N ARG A 236 0.19 -12.53 8.22
CA ARG A 236 1.34 -11.66 8.03
C ARG A 236 0.98 -10.45 7.17
N ILE A 237 1.78 -9.41 7.32
CA ILE A 237 1.82 -8.27 6.39
C ILE A 237 3.26 -8.12 5.87
N GLY A 238 3.43 -7.51 4.70
CA GLY A 238 4.75 -7.03 4.32
C GLY A 238 5.01 -5.67 4.95
N LEU A 239 5.98 -5.54 5.86
CA LEU A 239 6.39 -4.25 6.44
C LEU A 239 7.72 -3.83 5.83
N HIS A 240 7.71 -2.73 5.07
CA HIS A 240 8.87 -2.23 4.35
C HIS A 240 9.21 -0.81 4.79
N ALA A 241 10.29 -0.66 5.54
CA ALA A 241 10.68 0.62 6.12
C ALA A 241 11.79 1.32 5.32
N ASN A 242 11.77 2.66 5.34
CA ASN A 242 12.83 3.52 4.81
C ASN A 242 13.15 3.30 3.33
N ILE A 243 12.12 3.34 2.49
CA ILE A 243 12.25 3.22 1.04
C ILE A 243 12.33 4.60 0.42
N GLU A 244 13.30 4.82 -0.46
CA GLU A 244 13.38 6.02 -1.27
C GLU A 244 12.28 6.06 -2.33
N VAL A 245 11.62 7.21 -2.45
CA VAL A 245 10.66 7.47 -3.52
C VAL A 245 11.44 7.98 -4.74
N GLY A 246 11.34 7.25 -5.84
CA GLY A 246 12.00 7.60 -7.10
C GLY A 246 11.05 8.21 -8.13
N LEU A 247 9.77 7.85 -8.12
CA LEU A 247 8.80 8.27 -9.14
C LEU A 247 7.54 8.85 -8.50
N GLY A 248 7.11 10.04 -8.95
CA GLY A 248 5.92 10.72 -8.45
C GLY A 248 4.67 10.46 -9.28
N TYR A 249 3.81 11.49 -9.40
CA TYR A 249 2.54 11.45 -10.14
C TYR A 249 2.67 10.78 -11.52
N ASN A 250 1.84 9.78 -11.79
CA ASN A 250 1.80 9.07 -13.08
C ASN A 250 3.18 8.61 -13.59
N TRP A 251 4.06 8.22 -12.67
CA TRP A 251 5.44 7.79 -12.91
C TRP A 251 6.36 8.84 -13.55
N LEU A 252 5.94 10.09 -13.64
CA LEU A 252 6.65 11.19 -14.30
C LEU A 252 6.75 12.44 -13.42
N GLY A 253 5.97 12.50 -12.33
CA GLY A 253 6.00 13.62 -11.39
C GLY A 253 7.36 13.75 -10.70
N ARG A 254 7.73 15.01 -10.41
CA ARG A 254 8.93 15.34 -9.62
C ARG A 254 8.83 14.73 -8.23
N VAL A 255 9.95 14.22 -7.73
CA VAL A 255 10.10 13.80 -6.34
C VAL A 255 11.14 14.70 -5.66
N PRO A 256 10.87 15.23 -4.46
CA PRO A 256 11.87 15.91 -3.66
C PRO A 256 13.06 14.99 -3.36
N GLU A 257 14.28 15.53 -3.40
CA GLU A 257 15.50 14.77 -3.11
C GLU A 257 15.46 14.18 -1.69
N GLY A 258 15.92 12.93 -1.54
CA GLY A 258 15.96 12.23 -0.25
C GLY A 258 14.58 11.92 0.35
N LYS A 259 13.51 11.92 -0.44
CA LYS A 259 12.17 11.52 0.01
C LYS A 259 12.17 10.04 0.39
N VAL A 260 11.95 9.75 1.67
CA VAL A 260 11.90 8.39 2.21
C VAL A 260 10.56 8.16 2.94
N ILE A 261 9.97 7.00 2.71
CA ILE A 261 8.66 6.58 3.25
C ILE A 261 8.70 5.14 3.77
N HIS A 262 7.59 4.69 4.34
CA HIS A 262 7.35 3.26 4.61
C HIS A 262 6.18 2.76 3.77
N GLN A 263 6.18 1.46 3.46
CA GLN A 263 5.06 0.78 2.83
C GLN A 263 4.63 -0.42 3.67
N VAL A 264 3.32 -0.65 3.76
CA VAL A 264 2.75 -1.89 4.25
C VAL A 264 1.97 -2.56 3.15
N LEU A 265 2.34 -3.80 2.87
CA LEU A 265 1.83 -4.62 1.77
C LEU A 265 0.80 -5.59 2.31
N THR A 266 -0.41 -5.46 1.81
CA THR A 266 -1.55 -6.25 2.28
C THR A 266 -2.38 -6.70 1.10
N SER A 267 -3.06 -7.82 1.28
CA SER A 267 -3.92 -8.43 0.28
C SER A 267 -5.22 -8.91 0.92
N THR A 268 -6.19 -9.24 0.08
CA THR A 268 -7.51 -9.75 0.46
C THR A 268 -7.91 -10.84 -0.52
N LEU A 269 -9.13 -11.38 -0.39
CA LEU A 269 -9.64 -12.33 -1.39
C LEU A 269 -9.76 -11.63 -2.75
N ALA A 270 -9.13 -12.17 -3.79
CA ALA A 270 -9.32 -11.75 -5.16
C ALA A 270 -10.65 -12.30 -5.70
N ALA A 271 -11.74 -11.63 -5.34
CA ALA A 271 -13.07 -11.89 -5.89
C ALA A 271 -13.23 -11.15 -7.23
N GLY A 272 -14.40 -10.56 -7.50
CA GLY A 272 -14.64 -9.75 -8.69
C GLY A 272 -14.23 -10.47 -9.98
N ALA A 273 -13.39 -9.82 -10.79
CA ALA A 273 -12.94 -10.37 -12.08
C ALA A 273 -12.08 -11.65 -11.96
N TYR A 274 -11.47 -11.90 -10.80
CA TYR A 274 -10.64 -13.09 -10.56
C TYR A 274 -11.45 -14.31 -10.10
N SER A 275 -12.67 -14.09 -9.60
CA SER A 275 -13.58 -15.16 -9.16
C SER A 275 -14.99 -14.87 -9.68
N PRO A 276 -15.22 -14.92 -11.00
CA PRO A 276 -16.51 -14.56 -11.60
C PRO A 276 -17.67 -15.48 -11.17
N ASP A 277 -17.34 -16.67 -10.66
CA ASP A 277 -18.31 -17.70 -10.29
C ASP A 277 -18.89 -17.52 -8.87
N ILE A 278 -18.44 -16.51 -8.12
CA ILE A 278 -18.95 -16.24 -6.77
C ILE A 278 -19.72 -14.93 -6.69
N ASP A 279 -20.76 -14.91 -5.86
CA ASP A 279 -21.35 -13.67 -5.38
C ASP A 279 -20.55 -13.16 -4.16
N SER A 280 -19.81 -12.08 -4.36
CA SER A 280 -19.06 -11.39 -3.29
C SER A 280 -19.94 -10.91 -2.13
N ALA A 281 -21.25 -10.72 -2.37
CA ALA A 281 -22.21 -10.36 -1.34
C ALA A 281 -22.70 -11.57 -0.52
N ALA A 282 -22.44 -12.80 -0.96
CA ALA A 282 -22.88 -13.99 -0.23
C ALA A 282 -22.22 -14.06 1.17
N PRO A 283 -22.98 -14.41 2.23
CA PRO A 283 -22.49 -14.39 3.60
C PRO A 283 -21.21 -15.20 3.85
N GLU A 284 -21.08 -16.35 3.21
CA GLU A 284 -19.92 -17.25 3.32
C GLU A 284 -18.63 -16.63 2.76
N TRP A 285 -18.71 -15.89 1.67
CA TRP A 285 -17.55 -15.21 1.09
C TRP A 285 -17.21 -13.94 1.86
N GLN A 286 -18.22 -13.19 2.33
CA GLN A 286 -17.97 -12.09 3.26
C GLN A 286 -17.32 -12.56 4.56
N ALA A 287 -17.61 -13.78 5.02
CA ALA A 287 -16.96 -14.37 6.19
C ALA A 287 -15.47 -14.67 5.96
N VAL A 288 -15.07 -15.02 4.72
CA VAL A 288 -13.65 -15.17 4.33
C VAL A 288 -12.97 -13.80 4.19
N MET A 289 -13.63 -12.84 3.53
CA MET A 289 -13.07 -11.52 3.26
C MET A 289 -12.82 -10.70 4.53
N ARG A 290 -13.70 -10.82 5.53
CA ARG A 290 -13.66 -10.02 6.76
C ARG A 290 -12.34 -10.14 7.54
N PRO A 291 -11.84 -11.33 7.92
CA PRO A 291 -10.55 -11.43 8.61
C PRO A 291 -9.40 -10.90 7.75
N LEU A 292 -9.41 -11.13 6.43
CA LEU A 292 -8.35 -10.61 5.55
C LEU A 292 -8.35 -9.07 5.51
N LEU A 293 -9.53 -8.44 5.36
CA LEU A 293 -9.69 -6.99 5.39
C LEU A 293 -9.29 -6.39 6.73
N ARG A 294 -9.72 -7.02 7.84
CA ARG A 294 -9.35 -6.61 9.19
C ARG A 294 -7.84 -6.70 9.40
N ALA A 295 -7.20 -7.78 8.95
CA ALA A 295 -5.75 -7.96 9.05
C ALA A 295 -4.99 -6.93 8.22
N ALA A 296 -5.46 -6.62 7.01
CA ALA A 296 -4.87 -5.60 6.15
C ALA A 296 -4.83 -4.23 6.84
N TYR A 297 -5.96 -3.76 7.37
CA TYR A 297 -6.02 -2.46 8.04
C TYR A 297 -5.31 -2.46 9.40
N LEU A 298 -5.56 -3.46 10.24
CA LEU A 298 -4.93 -3.53 11.57
C LEU A 298 -3.42 -3.69 11.46
N GLY A 299 -2.94 -4.58 10.59
CA GLY A 299 -1.51 -4.78 10.36
C GLY A 299 -0.82 -3.53 9.84
N THR A 300 -1.49 -2.74 9.00
CA THR A 300 -0.98 -1.43 8.55
C THR A 300 -0.83 -0.46 9.70
N LEU A 301 -1.86 -0.32 10.55
CA LEU A 301 -1.84 0.61 11.67
C LEU A 301 -0.82 0.20 12.75
N LEU A 302 -0.75 -1.09 13.09
CA LEU A 302 0.27 -1.61 14.01
C LEU A 302 1.67 -1.48 13.42
N GLY A 303 1.84 -1.74 12.12
CA GLY A 303 3.09 -1.52 11.41
C GLY A 303 3.57 -0.07 11.53
N ALA A 304 2.67 0.90 11.34
CA ALA A 304 2.97 2.32 11.49
C ALA A 304 3.40 2.68 12.90
N LEU A 305 2.66 2.21 13.91
CA LEU A 305 3.02 2.41 15.32
C LEU A 305 4.37 1.76 15.66
N SER A 306 4.67 0.59 15.09
CA SER A 306 5.94 -0.12 15.34
C SER A 306 7.16 0.60 14.74
N LEU A 307 6.94 1.42 13.72
CA LEU A 307 7.97 2.25 13.08
C LEU A 307 7.95 3.70 13.61
N ASP A 308 7.11 3.98 14.62
CA ASP A 308 6.88 5.31 15.16
C ASP A 308 6.44 6.36 14.12
N ALA A 309 5.70 5.92 13.08
CA ALA A 309 5.20 6.80 12.04
C ALA A 309 4.09 7.73 12.57
N GLU A 310 4.16 9.01 12.26
CA GLU A 310 3.15 10.00 12.66
C GLU A 310 1.92 10.01 11.74
N GLN A 311 2.08 9.55 10.49
CA GLN A 311 1.06 9.59 9.47
C GLN A 311 0.96 8.27 8.71
N VAL A 312 -0.28 7.84 8.48
CA VAL A 312 -0.64 6.66 7.68
C VAL A 312 -1.60 7.08 6.58
N VAL A 313 -1.34 6.62 5.36
CA VAL A 313 -2.25 6.73 4.22
C VAL A 313 -2.78 5.34 3.88
N LEU A 314 -4.08 5.14 4.11
CA LEU A 314 -4.82 3.92 3.80
C LEU A 314 -5.43 3.99 2.40
N THR A 315 -5.80 2.82 1.87
CA THR A 315 -6.52 2.65 0.62
C THR A 315 -7.80 1.81 0.84
N PRO A 316 -8.85 1.93 -0.01
CA PRO A 316 -9.90 0.91 -0.19
C PRO A 316 -9.35 -0.47 -0.60
N ILE A 317 -8.54 -1.12 0.23
CA ILE A 317 -7.93 -2.40 -0.13
C ILE A 317 -9.02 -3.42 -0.48
N GLY A 318 -8.84 -4.10 -1.62
CA GLY A 318 -9.79 -5.08 -2.16
C GLY A 318 -11.02 -4.50 -2.89
N GLY A 319 -11.28 -3.19 -2.81
CA GLY A 319 -12.50 -2.57 -3.34
C GLY A 319 -12.50 -2.26 -4.84
N GLY A 320 -11.34 -2.38 -5.50
CA GLY A 320 -11.19 -2.23 -6.95
C GLY A 320 -11.40 -3.54 -7.70
N VAL A 321 -10.39 -4.00 -8.44
CA VAL A 321 -10.46 -5.22 -9.28
C VAL A 321 -10.81 -6.48 -8.47
N PHE A 322 -10.39 -6.55 -7.21
CA PHE A 322 -10.69 -7.67 -6.31
C PHE A 322 -12.17 -7.73 -5.88
N GLY A 323 -12.96 -6.68 -6.12
CA GLY A 323 -14.42 -6.70 -5.98
C GLY A 323 -14.94 -7.02 -4.57
N ASN A 324 -14.19 -6.70 -3.51
CA ASN A 324 -14.68 -6.91 -2.14
C ASN A 324 -15.78 -5.87 -1.82
N PRO A 325 -16.87 -6.24 -1.12
CA PRO A 325 -17.97 -5.31 -0.86
C PRO A 325 -17.51 -4.09 -0.07
N HIS A 326 -17.71 -2.90 -0.63
CA HIS A 326 -17.31 -1.65 0.01
C HIS A 326 -17.84 -1.45 1.44
N PRO A 327 -19.10 -1.83 1.78
CA PRO A 327 -19.56 -1.76 3.17
C PRO A 327 -18.73 -2.64 4.12
N LEU A 328 -18.23 -3.80 3.66
CA LEU A 328 -17.39 -4.68 4.45
C LEU A 328 -15.99 -4.10 4.65
N ILE A 329 -15.43 -3.48 3.60
CA ILE A 329 -14.15 -2.77 3.65
C ILE A 329 -14.22 -1.66 4.71
N TRP A 330 -15.26 -0.82 4.65
CA TRP A 330 -15.45 0.29 5.59
C TRP A 330 -15.58 -0.20 7.03
N LYS A 331 -16.44 -1.19 7.28
CA LYS A 331 -16.61 -1.78 8.63
C LYS A 331 -15.32 -2.37 9.17
N SER A 332 -14.52 -3.00 8.31
CA SER A 332 -13.22 -3.59 8.70
C SER A 332 -12.18 -2.52 9.02
N LEU A 333 -12.18 -1.41 8.28
CA LEU A 333 -11.35 -0.25 8.55
C LEU A 333 -11.71 0.37 9.90
N LEU A 334 -12.98 0.69 10.13
CA LEU A 334 -13.43 1.29 11.41
C LEU A 334 -13.10 0.40 12.60
N TRP A 335 -13.35 -0.91 12.47
CA TRP A 335 -12.93 -1.89 13.47
C TRP A 335 -11.42 -1.83 13.75
N ALA A 336 -10.58 -1.73 12.70
CA ALA A 336 -9.14 -1.68 12.86
C ALA A 336 -8.66 -0.39 13.52
N LEU A 337 -9.30 0.76 13.26
CA LEU A 337 -9.01 2.02 13.96
C LEU A 337 -9.26 1.88 15.46
N ASP A 338 -10.39 1.28 15.85
CA ASP A 338 -10.73 1.05 17.26
C ASP A 338 -9.72 0.10 17.93
N GLN A 339 -9.29 -0.95 17.23
CA GLN A 339 -8.26 -1.87 17.75
C GLN A 339 -6.90 -1.19 17.90
N ALA A 340 -6.49 -0.39 16.91
CA ALA A 340 -5.19 0.28 16.91
C ALA A 340 -5.11 1.42 17.93
N GLN A 341 -6.23 2.08 18.25
CA GLN A 341 -6.32 3.13 19.26
C GLN A 341 -5.73 2.70 20.61
N ALA A 342 -5.89 1.42 20.99
CA ALA A 342 -5.35 0.88 22.24
C ALA A 342 -3.81 0.83 22.30
N TYR A 343 -3.11 0.98 21.17
CA TYR A 343 -1.65 0.90 21.06
C TYR A 343 -0.99 2.26 20.81
N VAL A 344 -1.77 3.35 20.68
CA VAL A 344 -1.21 4.68 20.46
C VAL A 344 -0.48 5.13 21.72
N PRO A 345 0.84 5.45 21.66
CA PRO A 345 1.59 5.85 22.85
C PRO A 345 1.00 7.08 23.54
N PRO A 346 1.10 7.19 24.88
CA PRO A 346 0.66 8.38 25.60
C PRO A 346 1.33 9.64 25.04
N ASN A 347 0.58 10.73 24.95
CA ASN A 347 1.02 12.03 24.41
C ASN A 347 1.37 12.04 22.91
N LYS A 348 1.16 10.94 22.17
CA LYS A 348 1.29 10.93 20.70
C LYS A 348 -0.07 11.00 20.02
N SER A 349 -0.03 11.41 18.75
CA SER A 349 -1.18 11.36 17.87
C SER A 349 -0.81 10.66 16.57
N LEU A 350 -1.53 9.59 16.22
CA LEU A 350 -1.44 8.97 14.91
C LEU A 350 -2.45 9.63 13.96
N THR A 351 -1.99 10.19 12.85
CA THR A 351 -2.87 10.73 11.81
C THR A 351 -3.10 9.69 10.73
N VAL A 352 -4.34 9.26 10.56
CA VAL A 352 -4.74 8.27 9.56
C VAL A 352 -5.59 8.95 8.50
N VAL A 353 -5.18 8.82 7.24
CA VAL A 353 -5.90 9.36 6.08
C VAL A 353 -6.28 8.20 5.17
N LEU A 354 -7.55 8.02 4.88
CA LEU A 354 -8.00 7.14 3.80
C LEU A 354 -7.97 7.93 2.49
N ASN A 355 -7.13 7.49 1.55
CA ASN A 355 -7.19 7.98 0.16
C ASN A 355 -8.36 7.29 -0.56
N ALA A 356 -9.47 8.00 -0.69
CA ALA A 356 -10.71 7.50 -1.29
C ALA A 356 -10.87 7.84 -2.78
N ARG A 357 -9.76 8.13 -3.47
CA ARG A 357 -9.73 8.38 -4.93
C ARG A 357 -10.60 7.40 -5.73
N ASP A 358 -10.41 6.11 -5.46
CA ASP A 358 -11.02 5.02 -6.23
C ASP A 358 -12.38 4.55 -5.66
N PHE A 359 -12.85 5.13 -4.55
CA PHE A 359 -14.21 4.87 -4.05
C PHE A 359 -15.31 5.56 -4.89
N GLY A 360 -14.94 6.55 -5.71
CA GLY A 360 -15.87 7.42 -6.42
C GLY A 360 -16.34 6.90 -7.78
N GLN A 361 -17.38 6.05 -7.78
CA GLN A 361 -18.51 6.04 -8.75
C GLN A 361 -19.76 5.30 -8.20
N GLY A 362 -19.65 4.49 -7.13
CA GLY A 362 -20.74 3.59 -6.70
C GLY A 362 -21.19 3.67 -5.23
N LEU A 363 -20.54 4.44 -4.37
CA LEU A 363 -20.97 4.59 -2.97
C LEU A 363 -21.61 5.94 -2.73
N ALA A 364 -22.88 5.92 -2.36
CA ALA A 364 -23.54 7.11 -1.82
C ALA A 364 -22.85 7.51 -0.51
N GLU A 365 -22.53 8.80 -0.39
CA GLU A 365 -22.06 9.47 0.83
C GLU A 365 -22.89 9.05 2.05
N ALA A 366 -24.21 8.87 1.86
CA ALA A 366 -25.15 8.34 2.84
C ALA A 366 -24.79 6.97 3.44
N THR A 367 -24.19 6.05 2.67
CA THR A 367 -23.77 4.73 3.17
C THR A 367 -22.62 4.87 4.17
N PHE A 368 -21.69 5.79 3.90
CA PHE A 368 -20.60 6.08 4.82
C PHE A 368 -21.07 6.92 6.00
N GLU A 369 -21.90 7.94 5.79
CA GLU A 369 -22.46 8.76 6.87
C GLU A 369 -23.28 7.92 7.85
N THR A 370 -24.10 6.99 7.37
CA THR A 370 -24.88 6.09 8.23
C THR A 370 -23.98 5.15 9.04
N ALA A 371 -22.94 4.57 8.40
CA ALA A 371 -21.97 3.72 9.08
C ALA A 371 -21.06 4.50 10.05
N THR A 372 -20.80 5.78 9.75
CA THR A 372 -20.00 6.71 10.58
C THR A 372 -20.81 7.24 11.76
N ALA A 373 -22.10 7.47 11.59
CA ALA A 373 -23.01 7.89 12.66
C ALA A 373 -23.10 6.84 13.79
N GLN A 374 -22.87 5.57 13.47
CA GLN A 374 -22.75 4.49 14.45
C GLN A 374 -21.38 4.47 15.17
N HIS A 375 -20.33 5.05 14.59
CA HIS A 375 -18.99 5.23 15.17
C HIS A 375 -18.73 6.71 15.53
N GLN A 376 -19.49 7.22 16.51
CA GLN A 376 -19.21 8.41 17.32
C GLN A 376 -18.40 9.57 16.66
N GLY A 377 -18.83 10.07 15.49
CA GLY A 377 -18.56 11.45 15.04
C GLY A 377 -17.09 11.88 14.79
N ASN A 378 -16.10 10.98 14.81
CA ASN A 378 -14.68 11.35 14.75
C ASN A 378 -14.04 11.30 13.34
N VAL A 379 -14.85 11.28 12.27
CA VAL A 379 -14.35 11.23 10.89
C VAL A 379 -14.32 12.64 10.30
N ARG A 380 -13.14 13.10 9.91
CA ARG A 380 -12.99 14.37 9.18
C ARG A 380 -12.97 14.14 7.68
N TRP A 381 -13.94 14.71 6.97
CA TRP A 381 -13.97 14.69 5.51
C TRP A 381 -13.10 15.80 4.93
N LEU A 382 -12.19 15.44 4.02
CA LEU A 382 -11.33 16.36 3.28
C LEU A 382 -11.78 16.36 1.81
N PRO A 383 -11.90 17.54 1.19
CA PRO A 383 -12.29 17.67 -0.21
C PRO A 383 -11.23 17.12 -1.17
#